data_AF-A0A074KU32-F1
#
_entry.id   AF-A0A074KU32-F1
#
_cell.length_a   1.000
_cell.length_b   1.000
_cell.length_c   1.000
_cell.angle_alpha   90.00
_cell.angle_beta   90.00
_cell.angle_gamma   90.00
#
_symmetry.space_group_name_H-M   'P 1'
#
loop_
_entity.id
_entity.type
_entity.pdbx_description
1 polymer ?
#
loop_
_entity_poly.entity_id
_entity_poly.type
_entity_poly.pdbx_seq_one_letter_code
_entity_poly.pdbx_strand_id
1 'polypeptide(L)'
;MFTLNLNMKFYGFALYYLLLVLFLCVGCGRNSEFSDRFKQRLKADTGIPGKFHGDLIYNLESIAALYEEEDQIVLPKWGNIDKVNEMLYVIRNISQDGLHPQDYHLMAIEALVEKVFYEKGLKIDDKVNLELLLTDAYLMISTHLSAGKTDQETVDPRWMAAKRTARHDLARFTDSTIVYDRVIESIESLTPSHREYSNLKKGLAIYRDLEANGGWEPIVITGIKLEKGISHPDVAKLKKRLSAGQSTDSLFFDDKLYASVLSFQKIHGLTADGIVGKETVEALNISVYDRIAAIEANLERWRWLSDELGEKYIKVNIANFEMQVVENDQPVFTCEAIVGRPYRQTPVFSSVMNHLVLAPTWTVPPTILWQDIIPAVKKNPEYFSQKNMQLIRNDGTVVNPVTVDWKNVNRSNFPYMVRQAPGKDNALGSVKFMFPNQHSIYIHDTPARNLFAQVDRSFSSGCIRISRPMELVEYLLSDKKDWTTDKIKRTIALGKEQTIFLTSPLPVHLLYMTTWAEDDGTVHFRKDIYNRDQSLLNALRQHPPKETEFIGSRGK
;
A
#
# COMPACT_ATOMS: atom_id res chain seq x y z
N MET A 1 61.05 36.58 -54.07
CA MET A 1 61.00 35.38 -53.20
C MET A 1 59.67 35.33 -52.42
N PHE A 2 58.53 35.52 -53.11
CA PHE A 2 57.20 35.65 -52.50
C PHE A 2 56.24 34.55 -53.01
N THR A 3 56.74 33.32 -53.10
CA THR A 3 55.98 32.17 -53.65
C THR A 3 56.17 30.87 -52.85
N LEU A 4 56.62 30.95 -51.59
CA LEU A 4 56.80 29.76 -50.74
C LEU A 4 55.93 29.71 -49.46
N ASN A 5 55.14 30.74 -49.16
CA ASN A 5 54.40 30.82 -47.90
C ASN A 5 52.88 30.55 -48.00
N LEU A 6 52.35 30.28 -49.20
CA LEU A 6 50.93 29.94 -49.37
C LEU A 6 50.65 28.42 -49.27
N ASN A 7 51.64 27.58 -49.58
CA ASN A 7 51.43 26.12 -49.56
C ASN A 7 51.33 25.58 -48.12
N MET A 8 52.15 26.00 -47.15
CA MET A 8 52.10 25.45 -45.78
C MET A 8 50.78 25.68 -45.04
N LYS A 9 50.05 26.78 -45.32
CA LYS A 9 48.73 27.03 -44.70
C LYS A 9 47.61 26.18 -45.29
N PHE A 10 47.68 25.81 -46.57
CA PHE A 10 46.72 24.92 -47.21
C PHE A 10 46.87 23.46 -46.75
N TYR A 11 48.10 22.97 -46.55
CA TYR A 11 48.34 21.61 -46.03
C TYR A 11 47.89 21.47 -44.57
N GLY A 12 48.03 22.49 -43.73
CA GLY A 12 47.53 22.49 -42.35
C GLY A 12 46.00 22.45 -42.25
N PHE A 13 45.30 23.21 -43.10
CA PHE A 13 43.82 23.18 -43.16
C PHE A 13 43.29 21.88 -43.75
N ALA A 14 43.95 21.33 -44.79
CA ALA A 14 43.59 20.05 -45.38
C ALA A 14 43.82 18.89 -44.40
N LEU A 15 44.91 18.91 -43.62
CA LEU A 15 45.18 17.89 -42.59
C LEU A 15 44.19 17.98 -41.42
N TYR A 16 43.79 19.19 -41.01
CA TYR A 16 42.76 19.40 -40.00
C TYR A 16 41.38 18.93 -40.50
N TYR A 17 41.03 19.24 -41.74
CA TYR A 17 39.78 18.78 -42.36
C TYR A 17 39.78 17.26 -42.57
N LEU A 18 40.91 16.66 -42.95
CA LEU A 18 41.06 15.21 -43.08
C LEU A 18 40.98 14.51 -41.72
N LEU A 19 41.58 15.07 -40.66
CA LEU A 19 41.48 14.56 -39.29
C LEU A 19 40.06 14.70 -38.73
N LEU A 20 39.36 15.79 -39.04
CA LEU A 20 37.99 16.03 -38.62
C LEU A 20 37.00 15.11 -39.38
N VAL A 21 37.22 14.89 -40.68
CA VAL A 21 36.49 13.91 -41.50
C VAL A 21 36.81 12.48 -41.07
N LEU A 22 38.07 12.14 -40.73
CA LEU A 22 38.44 10.83 -40.17
C LEU A 22 37.83 10.60 -38.78
N PHE A 23 37.78 11.62 -37.90
CA PHE A 23 37.10 11.53 -36.61
C PHE A 23 35.59 11.34 -36.77
N LEU A 24 34.97 12.06 -37.71
CA LEU A 24 33.56 11.92 -38.04
C LEU A 24 33.27 10.54 -38.69
N CYS A 25 34.12 10.04 -39.58
CA CYS A 25 33.96 8.72 -40.22
C CYS A 25 34.18 7.56 -39.25
N VAL A 26 35.15 7.65 -38.32
CA VAL A 26 35.40 6.62 -37.30
C VAL A 26 34.30 6.61 -36.24
N GLY A 27 33.78 7.79 -35.85
CA GLY A 27 32.60 7.92 -34.99
C GLY A 27 31.34 7.34 -35.64
N CYS A 28 31.12 7.63 -36.93
CA CYS A 28 29.98 7.11 -37.70
C CYS A 28 30.05 5.58 -37.87
N GLY A 29 31.23 5.03 -38.17
CA GLY A 29 31.43 3.57 -38.34
C GLY A 29 31.30 2.74 -37.05
N ARG A 30 31.68 3.30 -35.90
CA ARG A 30 31.47 2.63 -34.59
C ARG A 30 30.01 2.67 -34.14
N ASN A 31 29.32 3.78 -34.40
CA ASN A 31 27.89 3.90 -34.09
C ASN A 31 27.04 3.04 -35.02
N SER A 32 27.44 2.84 -36.29
CA SER A 32 26.77 1.88 -37.17
C SER A 32 26.95 0.42 -36.72
N GLU A 33 28.15 0.03 -36.29
CA GLU A 33 28.39 -1.33 -35.77
C GLU A 33 27.60 -1.61 -34.48
N PHE A 34 27.55 -0.64 -33.56
CA PHE A 34 26.70 -0.71 -32.37
C PHE A 34 25.22 -0.85 -32.74
N SER A 35 24.72 0.02 -33.62
CA SER A 35 23.34 0.02 -34.08
C SER A 35 22.95 -1.31 -34.71
N ASP A 36 23.78 -1.88 -35.58
CA ASP A 36 23.52 -3.16 -36.23
C ASP A 36 23.48 -4.30 -35.22
N ARG A 37 24.44 -4.36 -34.28
CA ARG A 37 24.48 -5.37 -33.23
C ARG A 37 23.31 -5.23 -32.26
N PHE A 38 22.94 -4.02 -31.88
CA PHE A 38 21.79 -3.73 -31.03
C PHE A 38 20.47 -4.17 -31.68
N LYS A 39 20.23 -3.78 -32.94
CA LYS A 39 19.05 -4.20 -33.71
C LYS A 39 19.03 -5.72 -33.92
N GLN A 40 20.18 -6.34 -34.17
CA GLN A 40 20.30 -7.81 -34.26
C GLN A 40 19.90 -8.47 -32.94
N ARG A 41 20.34 -7.90 -31.81
CA ARG A 41 20.05 -8.45 -30.49
C ARG A 41 18.57 -8.33 -30.12
N LEU A 42 17.95 -7.18 -30.36
CA LEU A 42 16.51 -6.98 -30.18
C LEU A 42 15.67 -7.99 -31.01
N LYS A 43 16.06 -8.25 -32.26
CA LYS A 43 15.35 -9.21 -33.13
C LYS A 43 15.52 -10.67 -32.72
N ALA A 44 16.72 -11.04 -32.25
CA ALA A 44 17.05 -12.42 -31.90
C ALA A 44 16.25 -12.96 -30.69
N ASP A 45 15.77 -12.08 -29.81
CA ASP A 45 15.10 -12.45 -28.55
C ASP A 45 13.56 -12.43 -28.61
N THR A 46 12.97 -12.30 -29.81
CA THR A 46 11.50 -12.31 -30.01
C THR A 46 10.83 -13.70 -29.88
N GLY A 47 11.53 -14.73 -29.36
CA GLY A 47 10.96 -16.10 -29.31
C GLY A 47 11.53 -17.14 -28.34
N ILE A 48 12.68 -16.94 -27.68
CA ILE A 48 13.28 -17.87 -26.69
C ILE A 48 14.10 -17.01 -25.72
N PRO A 49 14.09 -17.21 -24.39
CA PRO A 49 14.73 -16.28 -23.46
C PRO A 49 16.25 -16.24 -23.68
N GLY A 50 16.74 -15.16 -24.30
CA GLY A 50 18.15 -14.81 -24.24
C GLY A 50 18.52 -14.56 -22.80
N LYS A 51 19.18 -15.53 -22.16
CA LYS A 51 19.91 -15.29 -20.91
C LYS A 51 21.09 -14.39 -21.23
N PHE A 52 21.13 -13.19 -20.68
CA PHE A 52 22.27 -12.28 -20.76
C PHE A 52 23.07 -12.43 -19.47
N HIS A 53 24.19 -13.16 -19.53
CA HIS A 53 24.92 -13.55 -18.32
C HIS A 53 24.07 -14.34 -17.28
N GLY A 54 22.88 -14.84 -17.66
CA GLY A 54 21.95 -15.54 -16.78
C GLY A 54 20.58 -14.87 -16.63
N ASP A 55 20.49 -13.57 -16.97
CA ASP A 55 19.30 -12.75 -16.72
C ASP A 55 18.38 -12.62 -17.95
N LEU A 56 17.07 -12.49 -17.69
CA LEU A 56 16.01 -12.28 -18.69
C LEU A 56 15.79 -10.78 -18.89
N ILE A 57 15.57 -10.32 -20.13
CA ILE A 57 15.06 -8.96 -20.41
C ILE A 57 13.54 -8.99 -20.34
N TYR A 58 12.93 -8.07 -19.59
CA TYR A 58 11.50 -8.08 -19.32
C TYR A 58 10.67 -7.17 -20.25
N ASN A 59 11.25 -6.07 -20.75
CA ASN A 59 10.54 -5.02 -21.50
C ASN A 59 11.04 -4.85 -22.94
N LEU A 60 11.23 -5.95 -23.67
CA LEU A 60 11.85 -5.92 -24.99
C LEU A 60 11.07 -5.07 -26.01
N GLU A 61 9.73 -5.05 -25.95
CA GLU A 61 8.90 -4.25 -26.88
C GLU A 61 9.02 -2.77 -26.56
N SER A 62 8.94 -2.41 -25.26
CA SER A 62 9.16 -1.03 -24.82
C SER A 62 10.57 -0.52 -25.09
N ILE A 63 11.60 -1.38 -24.95
CA ILE A 63 12.98 -1.04 -25.35
C ILE A 63 13.05 -0.83 -26.85
N ALA A 64 12.45 -1.70 -27.67
CA ALA A 64 12.44 -1.51 -29.11
C ALA A 64 11.82 -0.14 -29.48
N ALA A 65 10.65 0.18 -28.94
CA ALA A 65 9.97 1.47 -29.17
C ALA A 65 10.80 2.68 -28.72
N LEU A 66 11.56 2.58 -27.62
CA LEU A 66 12.42 3.66 -27.13
C LEU A 66 13.61 3.98 -28.05
N TYR A 67 14.04 2.99 -28.84
CA TYR A 67 15.14 3.10 -29.80
C TYR A 67 14.64 3.10 -31.26
N GLU A 68 13.32 3.10 -31.47
CA GLU A 68 12.69 3.07 -32.79
C GLU A 68 12.60 4.48 -33.36
N GLU A 69 13.58 4.82 -34.20
CA GLU A 69 13.41 5.79 -35.28
C GLU A 69 13.77 5.06 -36.57
N GLU A 70 12.75 4.71 -37.38
CA GLU A 70 12.96 4.04 -38.67
C GLU A 70 13.98 4.85 -39.50
N ASP A 71 14.97 4.14 -40.08
CA ASP A 71 16.09 4.65 -40.88
C ASP A 71 17.21 5.45 -40.19
N GLN A 72 17.25 5.54 -38.85
CA GLN A 72 18.36 6.20 -38.13
C GLN A 72 19.37 5.23 -37.46
N ILE A 73 20.60 5.74 -37.28
CA ILE A 73 21.66 5.10 -36.49
C ILE A 73 21.24 5.14 -35.02
N VAL A 74 21.11 3.96 -34.41
CA VAL A 74 20.86 3.87 -32.97
C VAL A 74 22.09 4.36 -32.21
N LEU A 75 21.92 5.43 -31.43
CA LEU A 75 22.95 5.94 -30.54
C LEU A 75 22.78 5.35 -29.12
N PRO A 76 23.88 4.97 -28.46
CA PRO A 76 23.82 4.53 -27.07
C PRO A 76 23.40 5.70 -26.18
N LYS A 77 22.33 5.51 -25.41
CA LYS A 77 21.80 6.45 -24.42
C LYS A 77 22.59 6.36 -23.10
N TRP A 78 23.25 5.24 -22.82
CA TRP A 78 24.07 5.00 -21.61
C TRP A 78 25.59 5.11 -21.81
N GLY A 79 26.04 5.75 -22.90
CA GLY A 79 27.47 5.88 -23.21
C GLY A 79 28.31 6.73 -22.24
N ASN A 80 27.67 7.44 -21.30
CA ASN A 80 28.31 8.27 -20.28
C ASN A 80 28.43 7.50 -18.95
N ILE A 81 29.66 7.34 -18.43
CA ILE A 81 29.92 6.66 -17.17
C ILE A 81 29.24 7.31 -15.96
N ASP A 82 29.04 8.63 -15.97
CA ASP A 82 28.35 9.32 -14.87
C ASP A 82 26.89 8.90 -14.79
N LYS A 83 26.19 8.83 -15.95
CA LYS A 83 24.82 8.29 -16.03
C LYS A 83 24.72 6.83 -15.59
N VAL A 84 25.70 6.02 -16.00
CA VAL A 84 25.79 4.61 -15.59
C VAL A 84 25.96 4.49 -14.08
N ASN A 85 26.80 5.35 -13.48
CA ASN A 85 27.01 5.38 -12.03
C ASN A 85 25.76 5.84 -11.28
N GLU A 86 25.01 6.83 -11.81
CA GLU A 86 23.71 7.22 -11.25
C GLU A 86 22.71 6.07 -11.27
N MET A 87 22.62 5.35 -12.39
CA MET A 87 21.71 4.20 -12.50
C MET A 87 22.12 3.05 -11.57
N LEU A 88 23.42 2.76 -11.47
CA LEU A 88 23.94 1.80 -10.49
C LEU A 88 23.64 2.22 -9.04
N TYR A 89 23.74 3.51 -8.74
CA TYR A 89 23.36 4.04 -7.44
C TYR A 89 21.87 3.79 -7.15
N VAL A 90 20.99 4.05 -8.11
CA VAL A 90 19.55 3.76 -8.00
C VAL A 90 19.31 2.28 -7.76
N ILE A 91 19.89 1.39 -8.57
CA ILE A 91 19.70 -0.06 -8.45
C ILE A 91 20.16 -0.57 -7.08
N ARG A 92 21.35 -0.16 -6.62
CA ARG A 92 21.89 -0.57 -5.31
C ARG A 92 21.01 -0.12 -4.15
N ASN A 93 20.41 1.07 -4.26
CA ASN A 93 19.60 1.66 -3.19
C ASN A 93 18.10 1.36 -3.30
N ILE A 94 17.65 0.60 -4.31
CA ILE A 94 16.21 0.28 -4.47
C ILE A 94 15.65 -0.55 -3.31
N SER A 95 16.51 -1.19 -2.51
CA SER A 95 16.14 -1.83 -1.25
C SER A 95 15.58 -0.88 -0.21
N GLN A 96 15.88 0.42 -0.30
CA GLN A 96 15.24 1.46 0.53
C GLN A 96 13.74 1.60 0.23
N ASP A 97 13.31 1.21 -0.97
CA ASP A 97 11.90 1.15 -1.37
C ASP A 97 11.30 -0.26 -1.14
N GLY A 98 12.02 -1.15 -0.45
CA GLY A 98 11.55 -2.51 -0.15
C GLY A 98 11.50 -3.42 -1.38
N LEU A 99 12.35 -3.16 -2.37
CA LEU A 99 12.49 -3.94 -3.61
C LEU A 99 13.89 -4.56 -3.66
N HIS A 100 14.06 -5.66 -4.38
CA HIS A 100 15.32 -6.39 -4.39
C HIS A 100 16.23 -5.93 -5.55
N PRO A 101 17.46 -5.43 -5.31
CA PRO A 101 18.34 -4.93 -6.37
C PRO A 101 18.60 -5.92 -7.50
N GLN A 102 18.67 -7.22 -7.20
CA GLN A 102 18.91 -8.26 -8.23
C GLN A 102 17.73 -8.44 -9.19
N ASP A 103 16.52 -7.97 -8.86
CA ASP A 103 15.42 -7.95 -9.82
C ASP A 103 15.70 -7.00 -10.99
N TYR A 104 16.73 -6.13 -10.87
CA TYR A 104 17.11 -5.11 -11.84
C TYR A 104 18.55 -5.30 -12.31
N HIS A 105 18.97 -6.56 -12.47
CA HIS A 105 20.24 -6.94 -13.11
C HIS A 105 21.51 -6.47 -12.41
N LEU A 106 21.48 -6.14 -11.11
CA LEU A 106 22.62 -5.55 -10.40
C LEU A 106 23.96 -6.24 -10.68
N MET A 107 24.05 -7.56 -10.41
CA MET A 107 25.31 -8.30 -10.60
C MET A 107 25.78 -8.31 -12.06
N ALA A 108 24.86 -8.43 -13.02
CA ALA A 108 25.20 -8.47 -14.44
C ALA A 108 25.66 -7.11 -14.96
N ILE A 109 24.99 -6.03 -14.54
CA ILE A 109 25.38 -4.65 -14.88
C ILE A 109 26.74 -4.32 -14.28
N GLU A 110 27.00 -4.62 -13.00
CA GLU A 110 28.29 -4.35 -12.37
C GLU A 110 29.45 -5.04 -13.11
N ALA A 111 29.29 -6.32 -13.47
CA ALA A 111 30.29 -7.06 -14.23
C ALA A 111 30.53 -6.48 -15.64
N LEU A 112 29.50 -5.95 -16.29
CA LEU A 112 29.63 -5.32 -17.61
C LEU A 112 30.23 -3.92 -17.53
N VAL A 113 29.93 -3.15 -16.48
CA VAL A 113 30.54 -1.83 -16.25
C VAL A 113 32.05 -1.96 -16.08
N GLU A 114 32.51 -2.96 -15.33
CA GLU A 114 33.94 -3.26 -15.18
C GLU A 114 34.60 -3.51 -16.55
N LYS A 115 34.01 -4.39 -17.36
CA LYS A 115 34.51 -4.75 -18.70
C LYS A 115 34.48 -3.59 -19.69
N VAL A 116 33.40 -2.82 -19.72
CA VAL A 116 33.17 -1.77 -20.73
C VAL A 116 34.02 -0.54 -20.47
N PHE A 117 34.20 -0.14 -19.19
CA PHE A 117 34.85 1.12 -18.85
C PHE A 117 36.28 0.98 -18.33
N TYR A 118 36.70 -0.20 -17.84
CA TYR A 118 37.99 -0.35 -17.17
C TYR A 118 38.93 -1.40 -17.82
N GLU A 119 38.41 -2.41 -18.51
CA GLU A 119 39.24 -3.41 -19.19
C GLU A 119 39.78 -2.95 -20.57
N LYS A 120 40.99 -3.42 -20.92
CA LYS A 120 41.58 -3.21 -22.25
C LYS A 120 41.10 -4.29 -23.22
N GLY A 121 40.32 -3.91 -24.23
CA GLY A 121 39.86 -4.82 -25.29
C GLY A 121 38.34 -4.84 -25.47
N LEU A 122 37.74 -3.64 -25.53
CA LEU A 122 36.31 -3.39 -25.68
C LEU A 122 35.67 -4.25 -26.77
N LYS A 123 34.76 -5.15 -26.36
CA LYS A 123 33.89 -5.89 -27.29
C LYS A 123 32.59 -5.12 -27.46
N ILE A 124 32.17 -4.92 -28.71
CA ILE A 124 30.93 -4.23 -29.04
C ILE A 124 29.70 -4.90 -28.40
N ASP A 125 29.73 -6.22 -28.26
CA ASP A 125 28.66 -7.00 -27.64
C ASP A 125 28.49 -6.67 -26.14
N ASP A 126 29.57 -6.41 -25.40
CA ASP A 126 29.49 -6.04 -23.99
C ASP A 126 28.82 -4.66 -23.81
N LYS A 127 29.09 -3.72 -24.72
CA LYS A 127 28.41 -2.42 -24.75
C LYS A 127 26.92 -2.54 -25.07
N VAL A 128 26.56 -3.37 -26.04
CA VAL A 128 25.16 -3.63 -26.41
C VAL A 128 24.41 -4.28 -25.25
N ASN A 129 25.03 -5.26 -24.58
CA ASN A 129 24.42 -5.91 -23.42
C ASN A 129 24.23 -4.95 -22.25
N LEU A 130 25.22 -4.10 -21.97
CA LEU A 130 25.11 -3.10 -20.91
C LEU A 130 24.00 -2.09 -21.21
N GLU A 131 23.90 -1.62 -22.45
CA GLU A 131 22.83 -0.71 -22.91
C GLU A 131 21.44 -1.32 -22.68
N LEU A 132 21.26 -2.59 -23.06
CA LEU A 132 19.99 -3.30 -22.92
C LEU A 132 19.61 -3.48 -21.45
N LEU A 133 20.54 -3.96 -20.61
CA LEU A 133 20.25 -4.22 -19.19
C LEU A 133 19.99 -2.94 -18.40
N LEU A 134 20.72 -1.85 -18.66
CA LEU A 134 20.47 -0.56 -18.02
C LEU A 134 19.10 0.00 -18.42
N THR A 135 18.72 -0.14 -19.69
CA THR A 135 17.41 0.31 -20.17
C THR A 135 16.28 -0.51 -19.56
N ASP A 136 16.42 -1.84 -19.53
CA ASP A 136 15.41 -2.72 -18.92
C ASP A 136 15.27 -2.42 -17.42
N ALA A 137 16.38 -2.33 -16.69
CA ALA A 137 16.38 -1.96 -15.27
C ALA A 137 15.70 -0.61 -15.03
N TYR A 138 15.95 0.40 -15.86
CA TYR A 138 15.32 1.71 -15.73
C TYR A 138 13.81 1.65 -15.94
N LEU A 139 13.35 0.96 -17.00
CA LEU A 139 11.92 0.78 -17.28
C LEU A 139 11.20 0.01 -16.18
N MET A 140 11.84 -1.06 -15.66
CA MET A 140 11.31 -1.85 -14.55
C MET A 140 11.20 -1.05 -13.27
N ILE A 141 12.27 -0.36 -12.84
CA ILE A 141 12.24 0.47 -11.63
C ILE A 141 11.17 1.55 -11.78
N SER A 142 11.12 2.22 -12.94
CA SER A 142 10.14 3.27 -13.19
C SER A 142 8.71 2.76 -13.12
N THR A 143 8.44 1.57 -13.68
CA THR A 143 7.12 0.91 -13.59
C THR A 143 6.80 0.51 -12.17
N HIS A 144 7.73 -0.16 -11.48
CA HIS A 144 7.50 -0.68 -10.15
C HIS A 144 7.28 0.43 -9.13
N LEU A 145 8.04 1.54 -9.18
CA LEU A 145 7.84 2.66 -8.27
C LEU A 145 6.55 3.44 -8.56
N SER A 146 6.18 3.57 -9.84
CA SER A 146 5.00 4.35 -10.24
C SER A 146 3.67 3.62 -10.03
N ALA A 147 3.63 2.29 -10.07
CA ALA A 147 2.37 1.54 -10.00
C ALA A 147 2.40 0.27 -9.14
N GLY A 148 3.56 -0.05 -8.53
CA GLY A 148 3.79 -1.31 -7.81
C GLY A 148 4.57 -2.33 -8.63
N LYS A 149 5.39 -3.16 -7.97
CA LYS A 149 6.02 -4.35 -8.57
C LYS A 149 4.99 -5.43 -8.88
N THR A 150 3.87 -5.42 -8.16
CA THR A 150 2.79 -6.40 -8.25
C THR A 150 1.49 -5.74 -8.69
N ASP A 151 0.65 -6.46 -9.43
CA ASP A 151 -0.68 -5.94 -9.79
C ASP A 151 -1.69 -6.25 -8.69
N GLN A 152 -2.22 -5.18 -8.08
CA GLN A 152 -3.24 -5.25 -7.03
C GLN A 152 -4.42 -6.15 -7.41
N GLU A 153 -4.87 -6.15 -8.67
CA GLU A 153 -6.06 -6.90 -9.11
C GLU A 153 -5.83 -8.41 -9.12
N THR A 154 -4.58 -8.83 -9.32
CA THR A 154 -4.20 -10.25 -9.30
C THR A 154 -3.93 -10.74 -7.88
N VAL A 155 -3.35 -9.89 -7.03
CA VAL A 155 -2.88 -10.26 -5.69
C VAL A 155 -3.99 -10.13 -4.63
N ASP A 156 -4.76 -9.05 -4.68
CA ASP A 156 -5.95 -8.83 -3.84
C ASP A 156 -7.06 -8.23 -4.71
N PRO A 157 -7.85 -9.06 -5.42
CA PRO A 157 -8.97 -8.61 -6.27
C PRO A 157 -10.03 -7.77 -5.54
N ARG A 158 -9.99 -7.72 -4.20
CA ARG A 158 -10.89 -6.93 -3.37
C ARG A 158 -10.31 -5.56 -2.98
N TRP A 159 -9.11 -5.25 -3.47
CA TRP A 159 -8.50 -3.94 -3.37
C TRP A 159 -8.97 -3.07 -4.54
N MET A 160 -9.96 -2.23 -4.28
CA MET A 160 -10.59 -1.33 -5.24
C MET A 160 -10.41 0.13 -4.79
N ALA A 161 -9.33 0.44 -4.08
CA ALA A 161 -8.98 1.81 -3.71
C ALA A 161 -8.55 2.61 -4.95
N ALA A 162 -8.41 3.92 -4.79
CA ALA A 162 -7.97 4.81 -5.87
C ALA A 162 -6.59 4.35 -6.35
N LYS A 163 -6.47 3.92 -7.61
CA LYS A 163 -5.26 3.35 -8.19
C LYS A 163 -4.34 4.46 -8.68
N ARG A 164 -3.04 4.29 -8.50
CA ARG A 164 -2.05 5.15 -9.17
C ARG A 164 -2.06 4.86 -10.66
N THR A 165 -2.29 5.88 -11.48
CA THR A 165 -2.24 5.72 -12.94
C THR A 165 -0.77 5.71 -13.37
N ALA A 166 -0.31 4.59 -13.92
CA ALA A 166 1.01 4.55 -14.55
C ALA A 166 1.09 5.67 -15.59
N ARG A 167 2.19 6.44 -15.64
CA ARG A 167 2.34 7.49 -16.67
C ARG A 167 2.18 6.80 -18.03
N HIS A 168 1.14 7.19 -18.78
CA HIS A 168 0.71 6.56 -20.04
C HIS A 168 1.76 6.59 -21.16
N ASP A 169 2.93 7.14 -20.90
CA ASP A 169 3.99 7.39 -21.86
C ASP A 169 5.37 7.26 -21.19
N LEU A 170 5.58 6.12 -20.52
CA LEU A 170 6.84 5.83 -19.85
C LEU A 170 8.02 5.88 -20.83
N ALA A 171 7.81 5.47 -22.09
CA ALA A 171 8.83 5.51 -23.13
C ALA A 171 9.29 6.94 -23.45
N ARG A 172 8.39 7.91 -23.74
CA ARG A 172 8.84 9.30 -24.00
C ARG A 172 9.36 9.99 -22.73
N PHE A 173 8.82 9.66 -21.55
CA PHE A 173 9.38 10.14 -20.29
C PHE A 173 10.81 9.63 -20.09
N THR A 174 11.05 8.36 -20.38
CA THR A 174 12.37 7.71 -20.34
C THR A 174 13.33 8.35 -21.32
N ASP A 175 12.91 8.54 -22.58
CA ASP A 175 13.75 9.13 -23.62
C ASP A 175 14.26 10.52 -23.23
N SER A 176 13.36 11.42 -22.84
CA SER A 176 13.74 12.77 -22.42
C SER A 176 14.67 12.75 -21.19
N THR A 177 14.41 11.87 -20.22
CA THR A 177 15.21 11.79 -19.00
C THR A 177 16.64 11.31 -19.26
N ILE A 178 16.80 10.21 -20.00
CA ILE A 178 18.13 9.64 -20.28
C ILE A 178 18.93 10.60 -21.16
N VAL A 179 18.27 11.39 -22.02
CA VAL A 179 18.92 12.43 -22.83
C VAL A 179 19.43 13.61 -21.99
N TYR A 180 18.75 13.98 -20.91
CA TYR A 180 19.09 15.15 -20.07
C TYR A 180 19.89 14.84 -18.80
N ASP A 181 20.41 13.62 -18.64
CA ASP A 181 21.30 13.22 -17.53
C ASP A 181 20.69 13.47 -16.13
N ARG A 182 19.40 13.15 -15.96
CA ARG A 182 18.64 13.33 -14.70
C ARG A 182 18.07 12.02 -14.17
N VAL A 183 18.90 10.98 -14.07
CA VAL A 183 18.44 9.62 -13.76
C VAL A 183 17.89 9.55 -12.34
N ILE A 184 18.63 10.01 -11.33
CA ILE A 184 18.19 9.95 -9.93
C ILE A 184 16.88 10.74 -9.72
N GLU A 185 16.85 12.01 -10.14
CA GLU A 185 15.68 12.90 -9.97
C GLU A 185 14.42 12.32 -10.62
N SER A 186 14.57 11.70 -11.80
CA SER A 186 13.44 11.10 -12.51
C SER A 186 12.83 9.93 -11.75
N ILE A 187 13.66 9.05 -11.17
CA ILE A 187 13.25 7.88 -10.43
C ILE A 187 12.62 8.29 -9.09
N GLU A 188 13.22 9.24 -8.39
CA GLU A 188 12.66 9.80 -7.15
C GLU A 188 11.26 10.38 -7.38
N SER A 189 11.04 11.06 -8.51
CA SER A 189 9.73 11.62 -8.89
C SER A 189 8.63 10.58 -9.14
N LEU A 190 8.98 9.29 -9.22
CA LEU A 190 8.04 8.19 -9.41
C LEU A 190 7.66 7.49 -8.10
N THR A 191 8.33 7.79 -6.99
CA THR A 191 7.95 7.23 -5.68
C THR A 191 6.61 7.82 -5.20
N PRO A 192 5.80 7.09 -4.41
CA PRO A 192 4.58 7.64 -3.80
C PRO A 192 4.87 8.91 -3.00
N SER A 193 4.04 9.95 -3.17
CA SER A 193 4.25 11.26 -2.53
C SER A 193 3.81 11.32 -1.07
N HIS A 194 3.14 10.27 -0.59
CA HIS A 194 2.58 10.20 0.76
C HIS A 194 3.66 10.25 1.84
N ARG A 195 3.43 11.07 2.89
CA ARG A 195 4.31 11.15 4.06
C ARG A 195 4.54 9.78 4.70
N GLU A 196 3.49 8.96 4.79
CA GLU A 196 3.56 7.60 5.33
C GLU A 196 4.51 6.67 4.54
N TYR A 197 4.61 6.83 3.22
CA TYR A 197 5.57 6.08 2.40
C TYR A 197 7.01 6.45 2.79
N SER A 198 7.31 7.75 2.85
CA SER A 198 8.63 8.24 3.24
C SER A 198 9.04 7.80 4.65
N ASN A 199 8.10 7.81 5.60
CA ASN A 199 8.34 7.36 6.97
C ASN A 199 8.57 5.84 7.03
N LEU A 200 7.82 5.06 6.24
CA LEU A 200 8.06 3.62 6.13
C LEU A 200 9.46 3.30 5.57
N LYS A 201 9.99 4.10 4.63
CA LYS A 201 11.38 3.94 4.16
C LYS A 201 12.39 4.17 5.29
N LYS A 202 12.20 5.20 6.12
CA LYS A 202 13.04 5.43 7.32
C LYS A 202 12.96 4.25 8.30
N GLY A 203 11.74 3.77 8.56
CA GLY A 203 11.50 2.61 9.39
C GLY A 203 12.17 1.35 8.83
N LEU A 204 12.08 1.11 7.52
CA LEU A 204 12.74 0.01 6.85
C LEU A 204 14.26 0.05 7.04
N ALA A 205 14.88 1.23 6.90
CA ALA A 205 16.31 1.41 7.12
C ALA A 205 16.72 0.99 8.55
N ILE A 206 15.97 1.43 9.56
CA ILE A 206 16.21 1.03 10.97
C ILE A 206 16.12 -0.50 11.14
N TYR A 207 15.10 -1.13 10.55
CA TYR A 207 14.93 -2.59 10.66
C TYR A 207 15.99 -3.38 9.89
N ARG A 208 16.46 -2.87 8.75
CA ARG A 208 17.59 -3.44 7.99
C ARG A 208 18.91 -3.31 8.76
N ASP A 209 19.12 -2.21 9.46
CA ASP A 209 20.29 -2.07 10.37
C ASP A 209 20.21 -3.08 11.52
N LEU A 210 19.01 -3.32 12.08
CA LEU A 210 18.81 -4.37 13.09
C LEU A 210 19.11 -5.77 12.53
N GLU A 211 18.65 -6.08 11.31
CA GLU A 211 18.96 -7.33 10.61
C GLU A 211 20.47 -7.51 10.37
N ALA A 212 21.15 -6.47 9.88
CA ALA A 212 22.60 -6.49 9.65
C ALA A 212 23.42 -6.72 10.93
N ASN A 213 22.88 -6.30 12.09
CA ASN A 213 23.46 -6.55 13.41
C ASN A 213 23.01 -7.89 14.05
N GLY A 214 22.40 -8.79 13.26
CA GLY A 214 22.01 -10.14 13.69
C GLY A 214 20.59 -10.26 14.26
N GLY A 215 19.80 -9.18 14.24
CA GLY A 215 18.41 -9.17 14.69
C GLY A 215 18.25 -9.38 16.20
N TRP A 216 17.22 -10.13 16.59
CA TRP A 216 16.97 -10.51 17.97
C TRP A 216 16.57 -11.98 18.08
N GLU A 217 17.03 -12.61 19.17
CA GLU A 217 16.67 -13.98 19.50
C GLU A 217 15.26 -14.06 20.12
N PRO A 218 14.48 -15.11 19.79
CA PRO A 218 13.22 -15.39 20.49
C PRO A 218 13.45 -15.61 21.98
N ILE A 219 12.53 -15.10 22.80
CA ILE A 219 12.52 -15.35 24.25
C ILE A 219 11.49 -16.41 24.62
N VAL A 220 11.82 -17.20 25.63
CA VAL A 220 10.89 -18.15 26.25
C VAL A 220 10.66 -17.69 27.70
N ILE A 221 9.38 -17.44 28.03
CA ILE A 221 8.92 -17.08 29.37
C ILE A 221 8.25 -18.30 30.00
N THR A 222 8.70 -18.70 31.20
CA THR A 222 8.33 -19.96 31.84
C THR A 222 6.99 -19.85 32.57
N GLY A 223 5.88 -20.02 31.85
CA GLY A 223 4.54 -20.32 32.39
C GLY A 223 3.87 -19.26 33.30
N ILE A 224 4.64 -18.31 33.83
CA ILE A 224 4.16 -17.17 34.61
C ILE A 224 4.01 -15.96 33.70
N LYS A 225 3.01 -15.13 33.97
CA LYS A 225 2.93 -13.79 33.36
C LYS A 225 3.94 -12.90 34.06
N LEU A 226 4.69 -12.09 33.30
CA LEU A 226 5.56 -11.06 33.88
C LEU A 226 4.77 -9.76 33.97
N GLU A 227 4.70 -9.19 35.16
CA GLU A 227 4.05 -7.92 35.44
C GLU A 227 4.84 -7.13 36.49
N LYS A 228 4.52 -5.84 36.59
CA LYS A 228 5.19 -4.91 37.50
C LYS A 228 5.21 -5.44 38.94
N GLY A 229 6.38 -5.38 39.58
CA GLY A 229 6.59 -5.80 40.96
C GLY A 229 7.08 -7.24 41.13
N ILE A 230 7.11 -8.05 40.07
CA ILE A 230 7.67 -9.41 40.13
C ILE A 230 9.20 -9.39 40.02
N SER A 231 9.85 -10.29 40.76
CA SER A 231 11.24 -10.69 40.53
C SER A 231 11.29 -12.08 39.90
N HIS A 232 11.86 -12.22 38.70
CA HIS A 232 11.97 -13.50 38.00
C HIS A 232 13.14 -13.53 37.00
N PRO A 233 13.83 -14.68 36.78
CA PRO A 233 14.90 -14.81 35.79
C PRO A 233 14.54 -14.34 34.38
N ASP A 234 13.29 -14.55 33.95
CA ASP A 234 12.83 -14.13 32.61
C ASP A 234 12.70 -12.62 32.44
N VAL A 235 12.70 -11.84 33.53
CA VAL A 235 12.74 -10.37 33.46
C VAL A 235 14.03 -9.90 32.78
N ALA A 236 15.16 -10.57 33.03
CA ALA A 236 16.43 -10.27 32.36
C ALA A 236 16.34 -10.50 30.84
N LYS A 237 15.68 -11.60 30.43
CA LYS A 237 15.43 -11.91 29.00
C LYS A 237 14.57 -10.84 28.34
N LEU A 238 13.50 -10.42 29.02
CA LEU A 238 12.60 -9.37 28.55
C LEU A 238 13.32 -8.01 28.42
N LYS A 239 14.11 -7.60 29.43
CA LYS A 239 14.91 -6.37 29.40
C LYS A 239 15.88 -6.36 28.23
N LYS A 240 16.58 -7.48 28.00
CA LYS A 240 17.47 -7.66 26.85
C LYS A 240 16.71 -7.53 25.53
N ARG A 241 15.54 -8.17 25.41
CA ARG A 241 14.74 -8.15 24.18
C ARG A 241 14.17 -6.77 23.84
N LEU A 242 13.77 -6.00 24.85
CA LEU A 242 13.21 -4.65 24.67
C LEU A 242 14.27 -3.56 24.57
N SER A 243 15.57 -3.88 24.75
CA SER A 243 16.69 -2.93 24.72
C SER A 243 16.40 -1.63 25.47
N ALA A 244 15.76 -1.72 26.65
CA ALA A 244 15.21 -0.59 27.41
C ALA A 244 16.26 0.37 28.02
N GLY A 245 17.51 0.34 27.58
CA GLY A 245 18.62 1.10 28.19
C GLY A 245 18.76 0.85 29.70
N GLN A 246 18.49 -0.37 30.15
CA GLN A 246 18.57 -0.80 31.55
C GLN A 246 19.64 -1.89 31.69
N SER A 247 20.26 -1.99 32.87
CA SER A 247 21.05 -3.17 33.23
C SER A 247 20.17 -4.42 33.11
N THR A 248 20.64 -5.37 32.31
CA THR A 248 20.00 -6.67 32.09
C THR A 248 20.11 -7.59 33.29
N ASP A 249 20.89 -7.23 34.31
CA ASP A 249 21.22 -8.08 35.46
C ASP A 249 20.11 -8.07 36.52
N SER A 250 19.28 -7.03 36.54
CA SER A 250 18.16 -6.94 37.48
C SER A 250 17.01 -7.85 37.07
N LEU A 251 16.67 -8.78 37.96
CA LEU A 251 15.54 -9.69 37.82
C LEU A 251 14.20 -9.05 38.19
N PHE A 252 14.18 -7.77 38.59
CA PHE A 252 12.99 -7.08 39.05
C PHE A 252 12.29 -6.31 37.92
N PHE A 253 10.97 -6.48 37.82
CA PHE A 253 10.10 -5.79 36.89
C PHE A 253 9.69 -4.43 37.46
N ASP A 254 10.48 -3.41 37.17
CA ASP A 254 10.32 -2.03 37.64
C ASP A 254 9.39 -1.17 36.76
N ASP A 255 9.20 0.09 37.18
CA ASP A 255 8.42 1.10 36.47
C ASP A 255 8.90 1.38 35.05
N LYS A 256 10.22 1.35 34.84
CA LYS A 256 10.81 1.66 33.53
C LYS A 256 10.55 0.51 32.55
N LEU A 257 10.66 -0.74 33.01
CA LEU A 257 10.31 -1.91 32.20
C LEU A 257 8.81 -1.94 31.90
N TYR A 258 7.97 -1.59 32.88
CA TYR A 258 6.52 -1.45 32.68
C TYR A 258 6.19 -0.43 31.58
N ALA A 259 6.82 0.74 31.59
CA ALA A 259 6.66 1.73 30.52
C ALA A 259 7.10 1.21 29.15
N SER A 260 8.23 0.48 29.08
CA SER A 260 8.70 -0.16 27.85
C SER A 260 7.74 -1.22 27.32
N VAL A 261 7.17 -2.06 28.20
CA VAL A 261 6.18 -3.07 27.82
C VAL A 261 4.90 -2.42 27.32
N LEU A 262 4.40 -1.38 28.00
CA LEU A 262 3.24 -0.61 27.54
C LEU A 262 3.47 0.01 26.15
N SER A 263 4.64 0.61 25.94
CA SER A 263 5.00 1.18 24.64
C SER A 263 5.04 0.09 23.56
N PHE A 264 5.70 -1.04 23.85
CA PHE A 264 5.75 -2.20 22.95
C PHE A 264 4.34 -2.69 22.61
N GLN A 265 3.47 -2.90 23.59
CA GLN A 265 2.10 -3.36 23.36
C GLN A 265 1.31 -2.39 22.47
N LYS A 266 1.42 -1.07 22.70
CA LYS A 266 0.76 -0.05 21.87
C LYS A 266 1.27 -0.06 20.42
N ILE A 267 2.59 -0.11 20.23
CA ILE A 267 3.22 -0.14 18.91
C ILE A 267 2.75 -1.36 18.11
N HIS A 268 2.58 -2.49 18.78
CA HIS A 268 2.21 -3.77 18.17
C HIS A 268 0.70 -4.06 18.16
N GLY A 269 -0.13 -3.08 18.54
CA GLY A 269 -1.60 -3.22 18.52
C GLY A 269 -2.11 -4.30 19.45
N LEU A 270 -1.52 -4.43 20.64
CA LEU A 270 -1.92 -5.33 21.71
C LEU A 270 -2.67 -4.57 22.82
N THR A 271 -3.27 -5.31 23.75
CA THR A 271 -3.78 -4.72 24.99
C THR A 271 -2.62 -4.11 25.76
N ALA A 272 -2.64 -2.78 25.95
CA ALA A 272 -1.59 -2.05 26.64
C ALA A 272 -1.82 -2.03 28.16
N ASP A 273 -1.72 -3.20 28.79
CA ASP A 273 -1.90 -3.42 30.24
C ASP A 273 -0.57 -3.56 31.01
N GLY A 274 0.56 -3.61 30.30
CA GLY A 274 1.88 -3.81 30.87
C GLY A 274 2.15 -5.23 31.36
N ILE A 275 1.26 -6.18 31.05
CA ILE A 275 1.37 -7.59 31.41
C ILE A 275 1.92 -8.37 30.23
N VAL A 276 3.07 -9.02 30.42
CA VAL A 276 3.67 -9.89 29.39
C VAL A 276 3.02 -11.26 29.44
N GLY A 277 1.86 -11.36 28.81
CA GLY A 277 1.14 -12.61 28.57
C GLY A 277 1.53 -13.28 27.25
N LYS A 278 0.82 -14.35 26.90
CA LYS A 278 1.05 -15.15 25.69
C LYS A 278 1.14 -14.31 24.42
N GLU A 279 0.19 -13.42 24.18
CA GLU A 279 0.15 -12.58 22.98
C GLU A 279 1.32 -11.59 22.90
N THR A 280 1.75 -11.03 24.04
CA THR A 280 2.94 -10.17 24.09
C THR A 280 4.21 -10.96 23.79
N VAL A 281 4.34 -12.19 24.32
CA VAL A 281 5.48 -13.07 24.00
C VAL A 281 5.50 -13.46 22.52
N GLU A 282 4.36 -13.81 21.95
CA GLU A 282 4.23 -14.09 20.51
C GLU A 282 4.69 -12.89 19.68
N ALA A 283 4.25 -11.67 20.02
CA ALA A 283 4.65 -10.46 19.32
C ALA A 283 6.14 -10.12 19.49
N LEU A 284 6.72 -10.36 20.67
CA LEU A 284 8.16 -10.19 20.94
C LEU A 284 9.01 -11.15 20.10
N ASN A 285 8.47 -12.33 19.80
CA ASN A 285 9.17 -13.38 19.08
C ASN A 285 8.98 -13.35 17.56
N ILE A 286 8.19 -12.41 17.02
CA ILE A 286 8.21 -12.13 15.57
C ILE A 286 9.60 -11.64 15.20
N SER A 287 10.23 -12.30 14.21
CA SER A 287 11.62 -12.05 13.83
C SER A 287 11.79 -10.69 13.14
N VAL A 288 13.03 -10.18 13.09
CA VAL A 288 13.33 -8.95 12.33
C VAL A 288 13.00 -9.13 10.84
N TYR A 289 13.24 -10.31 10.28
CA TYR A 289 12.94 -10.65 8.90
C TYR A 289 11.44 -10.56 8.59
N ASP A 290 10.59 -11.05 9.50
CA ASP A 290 9.14 -10.96 9.34
C ASP A 290 8.64 -9.51 9.47
N ARG A 291 9.31 -8.69 10.30
CA ARG A 291 8.99 -7.25 10.42
C ARG A 291 9.39 -6.48 9.17
N ILE A 292 10.56 -6.76 8.60
CA ILE A 292 10.99 -6.21 7.31
C ILE A 292 9.99 -6.58 6.22
N ALA A 293 9.59 -7.84 6.13
CA ALA A 293 8.59 -8.28 5.16
C ALA A 293 7.26 -7.53 5.35
N ALA A 294 6.78 -7.36 6.58
CA ALA A 294 5.57 -6.56 6.84
C ALA A 294 5.70 -5.09 6.39
N ILE A 295 6.88 -4.49 6.55
CA ILE A 295 7.17 -3.13 6.05
C ILE A 295 7.14 -3.10 4.51
N GLU A 296 7.82 -4.04 3.85
CA GLU A 296 7.89 -4.16 2.39
C GLU A 296 6.50 -4.35 1.76
N ALA A 297 5.65 -5.17 2.36
CA ALA A 297 4.27 -5.38 1.93
C ALA A 297 3.45 -4.07 1.99
N ASN A 298 3.68 -3.21 2.98
CA ASN A 298 2.96 -1.95 3.10
C ASN A 298 3.56 -0.83 2.23
N LEU A 299 4.87 -0.84 1.95
CA LEU A 299 5.47 0.00 0.91
C LEU A 299 4.85 -0.31 -0.46
N GLU A 300 4.62 -1.59 -0.77
CA GLU A 300 3.94 -1.99 -2.01
C GLU A 300 2.49 -1.52 -2.08
N ARG A 301 1.72 -1.61 -0.98
CA ARG A 301 0.35 -1.07 -0.92
C ARG A 301 0.28 0.44 -1.15
N TRP A 302 1.27 1.18 -0.69
CA TRP A 302 1.38 2.62 -0.98
C TRP A 302 1.67 2.88 -2.46
N ARG A 303 2.43 2.01 -3.14
CA ARG A 303 2.64 2.12 -4.59
C ARG A 303 1.39 1.85 -5.42
N TRP A 304 0.45 1.05 -4.91
CA TRP A 304 -0.86 0.84 -5.54
C TRP A 304 -1.79 2.05 -5.41
N LEU A 305 -1.67 2.82 -4.33
CA LEU A 305 -2.59 3.90 -3.98
C LEU A 305 -2.26 5.19 -4.76
N SER A 306 -3.29 5.89 -5.24
CA SER A 306 -3.17 7.21 -5.87
C SER A 306 -2.48 8.21 -4.95
N ASP A 307 -1.62 9.07 -5.52
CA ASP A 307 -1.05 10.24 -4.83
C ASP A 307 -2.11 11.31 -4.53
N GLU A 308 -3.22 11.32 -5.29
CA GLU A 308 -4.31 12.28 -5.16
C GLU A 308 -5.49 11.69 -4.37
N LEU A 309 -5.43 11.76 -3.04
CA LEU A 309 -6.56 11.40 -2.15
C LEU A 309 -7.50 12.58 -1.87
N GLY A 310 -7.14 13.77 -2.36
CA GLY A 310 -7.81 15.04 -2.10
C GLY A 310 -7.22 15.80 -0.90
N GLU A 311 -7.43 17.12 -0.86
CA GLU A 311 -6.92 17.98 0.23
C GLU A 311 -7.62 17.69 1.57
N LYS A 312 -8.85 17.18 1.51
CA LYS A 312 -9.68 16.85 2.67
C LYS A 312 -10.44 15.56 2.41
N TYR A 313 -10.27 14.55 3.27
CA TYR A 313 -10.86 13.22 3.10
C TYR A 313 -11.02 12.45 4.41
N ILE A 314 -11.81 11.38 4.40
CA ILE A 314 -11.86 10.37 5.46
C ILE A 314 -10.98 9.19 5.06
N LYS A 315 -10.13 8.74 5.98
CA LYS A 315 -9.33 7.51 5.87
C LYS A 315 -9.77 6.53 6.94
N VAL A 316 -10.11 5.30 6.56
CA VAL A 316 -10.32 4.20 7.50
C VAL A 316 -9.21 3.19 7.28
N ASN A 317 -8.32 3.03 8.26
CA ASN A 317 -7.38 1.90 8.26
C ASN A 317 -8.06 0.69 8.92
N ILE A 318 -8.48 -0.25 8.08
CA ILE A 318 -9.23 -1.44 8.48
C ILE A 318 -8.44 -2.31 9.47
N ALA A 319 -7.13 -2.48 9.26
CA ALA A 319 -6.27 -3.31 10.11
C ALA A 319 -5.93 -2.63 11.45
N ASN A 320 -5.95 -1.30 11.51
CA ASN A 320 -5.77 -0.54 12.76
C ASN A 320 -7.09 -0.29 13.51
N PHE A 321 -8.24 -0.63 12.92
CA PHE A 321 -9.55 -0.34 13.50
C PHE A 321 -9.71 1.15 13.87
N GLU A 322 -9.33 2.04 12.95
CA GLU A 322 -9.29 3.49 13.17
C GLU A 322 -9.82 4.24 11.95
N MET A 323 -10.54 5.32 12.20
CA MET A 323 -10.95 6.30 11.20
C MET A 323 -10.34 7.66 11.54
N GLN A 324 -9.84 8.33 10.50
CA GLN A 324 -9.33 9.68 10.55
C GLN A 324 -10.08 10.56 9.55
N VAL A 325 -10.27 11.84 9.90
CA VAL A 325 -10.45 12.90 8.91
C VAL A 325 -9.13 13.60 8.73
N VAL A 326 -8.68 13.70 7.49
CA VAL A 326 -7.39 14.29 7.11
C VAL A 326 -7.66 15.60 6.36
N GLU A 327 -6.94 16.65 6.72
CA GLU A 327 -6.88 17.92 6.00
C GLU A 327 -5.41 18.28 5.77
N ASN A 328 -5.03 18.54 4.51
CA ASN A 328 -3.66 18.89 4.12
C ASN A 328 -2.61 17.95 4.74
N ASP A 329 -2.83 16.63 4.57
CA ASP A 329 -1.99 15.54 5.09
C ASP A 329 -1.83 15.47 6.62
N GLN A 330 -2.69 16.16 7.37
CA GLN A 330 -2.73 16.09 8.83
C GLN A 330 -4.08 15.56 9.35
N PRO A 331 -4.09 14.61 10.30
CA PRO A 331 -5.32 14.15 10.91
C PRO A 331 -5.89 15.25 11.83
N VAL A 332 -7.10 15.74 11.51
CA VAL A 332 -7.82 16.75 12.32
C VAL A 332 -8.89 16.13 13.23
N PHE A 333 -9.24 14.87 12.98
CA PHE A 333 -10.16 14.09 13.79
C PHE A 333 -9.77 12.61 13.72
N THR A 334 -9.76 11.91 14.85
CA THR A 334 -9.47 10.47 14.92
C THR A 334 -10.44 9.78 15.88
N CYS A 335 -10.92 8.60 15.50
CA CYS A 335 -11.73 7.75 16.37
C CYS A 335 -11.57 6.25 16.06
N GLU A 336 -11.88 5.42 17.05
CA GLU A 336 -11.89 3.97 16.88
C GLU A 336 -13.02 3.52 15.95
N ALA A 337 -12.72 2.52 15.15
CA ALA A 337 -13.63 1.86 14.24
C ALA A 337 -13.86 0.40 14.63
N ILE A 338 -15.02 -0.15 14.28
CA ILE A 338 -15.32 -1.58 14.26
C ILE A 338 -15.57 -1.96 12.80
N VAL A 339 -14.90 -3.00 12.34
CA VAL A 339 -14.91 -3.45 10.94
C VAL A 339 -15.47 -4.87 10.82
N GLY A 340 -15.56 -5.35 9.59
CA GLY A 340 -16.06 -6.67 9.25
C GLY A 340 -15.28 -7.80 9.93
N ARG A 341 -15.99 -8.91 10.15
CA ARG A 341 -15.37 -10.17 10.60
C ARG A 341 -14.51 -10.76 9.47
N PRO A 342 -13.55 -11.66 9.77
CA PRO A 342 -12.74 -12.32 8.74
C PRO A 342 -13.54 -13.04 7.63
N TYR A 343 -14.76 -13.52 7.94
CA TYR A 343 -15.67 -14.17 6.98
C TYR A 343 -16.77 -13.25 6.41
N ARG A 344 -16.81 -11.98 6.82
CA ARG A 344 -17.67 -10.89 6.29
C ARG A 344 -16.85 -9.59 6.25
N GLN A 345 -15.75 -9.62 5.52
CA GLN A 345 -14.71 -8.60 5.56
C GLN A 345 -15.22 -7.23 5.07
N THR A 346 -14.72 -6.16 5.68
CA THR A 346 -14.82 -4.82 5.09
C THR A 346 -13.95 -4.78 3.83
N PRO A 347 -14.50 -4.43 2.66
CA PRO A 347 -13.72 -4.32 1.43
C PRO A 347 -12.85 -3.06 1.44
N VAL A 348 -11.77 -3.08 0.66
CA VAL A 348 -10.86 -1.94 0.46
C VAL A 348 -11.32 -1.20 -0.78
N PHE A 349 -11.75 0.05 -0.64
CA PHE A 349 -12.19 0.85 -1.79
C PHE A 349 -12.24 2.34 -1.47
N SER A 350 -12.32 3.16 -2.52
CA SER A 350 -12.56 4.60 -2.43
C SER A 350 -13.97 4.95 -2.92
N SER A 351 -14.65 5.87 -2.25
CA SER A 351 -15.91 6.49 -2.73
C SER A 351 -16.04 7.91 -2.17
N VAL A 352 -17.18 8.57 -2.37
CA VAL A 352 -17.45 9.93 -1.94
C VAL A 352 -18.69 9.96 -1.05
N MET A 353 -18.55 10.50 0.15
CA MET A 353 -19.65 10.77 1.07
C MET A 353 -20.41 12.01 0.61
N ASN A 354 -21.71 11.87 0.45
CA ASN A 354 -22.56 12.96 -0.04
C ASN A 354 -23.67 13.34 0.94
N HIS A 355 -24.03 12.48 1.90
CA HIS A 355 -25.02 12.80 2.92
C HIS A 355 -24.84 11.97 4.19
N LEU A 356 -25.47 12.44 5.27
CA LEU A 356 -25.68 11.67 6.48
C LEU A 356 -27.18 11.58 6.79
N VAL A 357 -27.57 10.59 7.59
CA VAL A 357 -28.96 10.36 7.97
C VAL A 357 -29.04 10.24 9.48
N LEU A 358 -29.74 11.18 10.12
CA LEU A 358 -30.03 11.19 11.55
C LEU A 358 -31.27 10.33 11.85
N ALA A 359 -31.29 9.71 13.02
CA ALA A 359 -32.33 8.77 13.45
C ALA A 359 -32.70 7.75 12.35
N PRO A 360 -31.72 7.00 11.80
CA PRO A 360 -31.97 6.14 10.66
C PRO A 360 -32.85 4.96 11.02
N THR A 361 -33.73 4.57 10.10
CA THR A 361 -34.22 3.20 10.03
C THR A 361 -33.10 2.27 9.55
N TRP A 362 -33.18 0.99 9.93
CA TRP A 362 -32.26 -0.03 9.43
C TRP A 362 -33.02 -1.13 8.69
N THR A 363 -32.88 -1.14 7.37
CA THR A 363 -33.31 -2.27 6.55
C THR A 363 -32.24 -3.36 6.61
N VAL A 364 -32.62 -4.55 7.09
CA VAL A 364 -31.68 -5.64 7.35
C VAL A 364 -31.21 -6.26 6.02
N PRO A 365 -29.88 -6.29 5.75
CA PRO A 365 -29.34 -6.95 4.58
C PRO A 365 -29.62 -8.46 4.56
N PRO A 366 -29.81 -9.09 3.39
CA PRO A 366 -30.11 -10.52 3.29
C PRO A 366 -29.15 -11.44 4.07
N THR A 367 -27.85 -11.15 4.04
CA THR A 367 -26.85 -11.95 4.78
C THR A 367 -27.12 -11.95 6.29
N ILE A 368 -27.38 -10.79 6.87
CA ILE A 368 -27.66 -10.62 8.31
C ILE A 368 -29.03 -11.23 8.64
N LEU A 369 -30.02 -11.03 7.78
CA LEU A 369 -31.34 -11.63 7.93
C LEU A 369 -31.22 -13.15 8.10
N TRP A 370 -30.56 -13.82 7.17
CA TRP A 370 -30.51 -15.29 7.13
C TRP A 370 -29.55 -15.92 8.14
N GLN A 371 -28.42 -15.27 8.43
CA GLN A 371 -27.40 -15.84 9.29
C GLN A 371 -27.57 -15.44 10.76
N ASP A 372 -28.23 -14.33 11.05
CA ASP A 372 -28.30 -13.78 12.41
C ASP A 372 -29.75 -13.66 12.91
N ILE A 373 -30.64 -12.99 12.16
CA ILE A 373 -32.01 -12.69 12.62
C ILE A 373 -32.93 -13.91 12.57
N ILE A 374 -32.99 -14.63 11.46
CA ILE A 374 -33.84 -15.81 11.31
C ILE A 374 -33.51 -16.89 12.36
N PRO A 375 -32.22 -17.21 12.63
CA PRO A 375 -31.88 -18.10 13.73
C PRO A 375 -32.29 -17.57 15.11
N ALA A 376 -32.21 -16.26 15.34
CA ALA A 376 -32.60 -15.66 16.61
C ALA A 376 -34.12 -15.72 16.85
N VAL A 377 -34.94 -15.38 15.85
CA VAL A 377 -36.41 -15.44 15.99
C VAL A 377 -36.93 -16.88 16.09
N LYS A 378 -36.28 -17.85 15.43
CA LYS A 378 -36.61 -19.28 15.59
C LYS A 378 -36.40 -19.76 17.05
N LYS A 379 -35.45 -19.15 17.77
CA LYS A 379 -35.19 -19.43 19.20
C LYS A 379 -36.09 -18.62 20.14
N ASN A 380 -36.42 -17.39 19.76
CA ASN A 380 -37.24 -16.47 20.55
C ASN A 380 -38.29 -15.78 19.65
N PRO A 381 -39.56 -16.22 19.67
CA PRO A 381 -40.63 -15.60 18.89
C PRO A 381 -40.86 -14.10 19.19
N GLU A 382 -40.46 -13.61 20.37
CA GLU A 382 -40.57 -12.20 20.76
C GLU A 382 -39.42 -11.33 20.22
N TYR A 383 -38.47 -11.90 19.48
CA TYR A 383 -37.28 -11.18 19.00
C TYR A 383 -37.61 -9.87 18.28
N PHE A 384 -38.65 -9.86 17.42
CA PHE A 384 -39.02 -8.68 16.64
C PHE A 384 -39.55 -7.53 17.52
N SER A 385 -40.41 -7.82 18.50
CA SER A 385 -40.93 -6.79 19.41
C SER A 385 -39.82 -6.27 20.32
N GLN A 386 -38.99 -7.16 20.88
CA GLN A 386 -37.86 -6.80 21.74
C GLN A 386 -36.80 -5.94 21.01
N LYS A 387 -36.66 -6.11 19.68
CA LYS A 387 -35.72 -5.35 18.86
C LYS A 387 -36.35 -4.20 18.07
N ASN A 388 -37.63 -3.90 18.27
CA ASN A 388 -38.35 -2.86 17.52
C ASN A 388 -38.24 -3.04 15.99
N MET A 389 -38.42 -4.28 15.54
CA MET A 389 -38.34 -4.68 14.13
C MET A 389 -39.72 -4.97 13.56
N GLN A 390 -39.91 -4.59 12.30
CA GLN A 390 -41.14 -4.80 11.53
C GLN A 390 -40.87 -5.73 10.35
N LEU A 391 -41.83 -6.60 10.05
CA LEU A 391 -41.91 -7.31 8.78
C LEU A 391 -42.74 -6.49 7.80
N ILE A 392 -42.22 -6.28 6.60
CA ILE A 392 -42.83 -5.43 5.58
C ILE A 392 -42.90 -6.22 4.28
N ARG A 393 -44.08 -6.26 3.65
CA ARG A 393 -44.24 -6.83 2.29
C ARG A 393 -43.78 -5.83 1.22
N ASN A 394 -43.65 -6.31 -0.02
CA ASN A 394 -43.30 -5.47 -1.17
C ASN A 394 -44.30 -4.32 -1.41
N ASP A 395 -45.56 -4.48 -1.01
CA ASP A 395 -46.61 -3.44 -1.09
C ASP A 395 -46.57 -2.43 0.08
N GLY A 396 -45.60 -2.57 1.00
CA GLY A 396 -45.44 -1.71 2.17
C GLY A 396 -46.26 -2.12 3.39
N THR A 397 -47.10 -3.15 3.31
CA THR A 397 -47.92 -3.60 4.44
C THR A 397 -47.07 -4.21 5.54
N VAL A 398 -47.35 -3.81 6.80
CA VAL A 398 -46.69 -4.37 7.98
C VAL A 398 -47.35 -5.70 8.37
N VAL A 399 -46.55 -6.74 8.53
CA VAL A 399 -46.99 -8.08 8.90
C VAL A 399 -46.69 -8.34 10.36
N ASN A 400 -47.65 -8.93 11.09
CA ASN A 400 -47.43 -9.36 12.46
C ASN A 400 -46.49 -10.59 12.47
N PRO A 401 -45.30 -10.53 13.12
CA PRO A 401 -44.37 -11.66 13.18
C PRO A 401 -44.96 -12.95 13.74
N VAL A 402 -46.00 -12.89 14.58
CA VAL A 402 -46.64 -14.07 15.18
C VAL A 402 -47.40 -14.91 14.14
N THR A 403 -47.81 -14.33 13.02
CA THR A 403 -48.53 -15.07 11.96
C THR A 403 -47.60 -15.85 11.03
N VAL A 404 -46.28 -15.70 11.18
CA VAL A 404 -45.27 -16.38 10.36
C VAL A 404 -44.91 -17.72 11.00
N ASP A 405 -44.96 -18.80 10.22
CA ASP A 405 -44.48 -20.12 10.64
C ASP A 405 -42.95 -20.18 10.63
N TRP A 406 -42.33 -19.62 11.68
CA TRP A 406 -40.87 -19.54 11.82
C TRP A 406 -40.18 -20.90 11.77
N LYS A 407 -40.85 -22.00 12.15
CA LYS A 407 -40.23 -23.33 12.10
C LYS A 407 -39.85 -23.70 10.66
N ASN A 408 -40.75 -23.42 9.72
CA ASN A 408 -40.62 -23.79 8.31
C ASN A 408 -40.11 -22.65 7.40
N VAL A 409 -39.75 -21.48 7.95
CA VAL A 409 -39.15 -20.38 7.17
C VAL A 409 -37.82 -20.81 6.53
N ASN A 410 -37.71 -20.54 5.24
CA ASN A 410 -36.55 -20.72 4.37
C ASN A 410 -36.53 -19.64 3.27
N ARG A 411 -35.48 -19.63 2.43
CA ARG A 411 -35.27 -18.59 1.42
C ARG A 411 -36.37 -18.45 0.37
N SER A 412 -37.08 -19.53 0.03
CA SER A 412 -38.12 -19.49 -1.01
C SER A 412 -39.49 -19.06 -0.48
N ASN A 413 -39.74 -19.11 0.83
CA ASN A 413 -41.04 -18.81 1.41
C ASN A 413 -41.06 -17.58 2.35
N PHE A 414 -40.02 -16.74 2.30
CA PHE A 414 -39.91 -15.52 3.11
C PHE A 414 -39.93 -14.25 2.24
N PRO A 415 -41.12 -13.77 1.82
CA PRO A 415 -41.26 -12.62 0.92
C PRO A 415 -41.30 -11.28 1.69
N TYR A 416 -40.60 -11.17 2.82
CA TYR A 416 -40.67 -10.00 3.71
C TYR A 416 -39.32 -9.29 3.80
N MET A 417 -39.38 -7.96 3.85
CA MET A 417 -38.28 -7.11 4.30
C MET A 417 -38.34 -6.94 5.82
N VAL A 418 -37.20 -7.04 6.49
CA VAL A 418 -37.08 -6.69 7.93
C VAL A 418 -36.54 -5.28 8.05
N ARG A 419 -37.26 -4.41 8.77
CA ARG A 419 -36.83 -3.05 9.06
C ARG A 419 -36.87 -2.77 10.55
N GLN A 420 -35.77 -2.32 11.12
CA GLN A 420 -35.71 -1.80 12.48
C GLN A 420 -36.02 -0.31 12.47
N ALA A 421 -36.93 0.11 13.35
CA ALA A 421 -37.28 1.53 13.50
C ALA A 421 -36.18 2.30 14.25
N PRO A 422 -36.15 3.64 14.15
CA PRO A 422 -35.20 4.46 14.91
C PRO A 422 -35.38 4.27 16.42
N GLY A 423 -34.29 4.38 17.17
CA GLY A 423 -34.31 4.26 18.64
C GLY A 423 -32.96 3.90 19.23
N LYS A 424 -32.87 3.92 20.57
CA LYS A 424 -31.63 3.65 21.31
C LYS A 424 -31.00 2.27 21.01
N ASP A 425 -31.83 1.29 20.64
CA ASP A 425 -31.42 -0.09 20.35
C ASP A 425 -31.27 -0.37 18.85
N ASN A 426 -31.39 0.66 18.00
CA ASN A 426 -31.21 0.53 16.56
C ASN A 426 -29.76 0.12 16.24
N ALA A 427 -29.55 -0.90 15.41
CA ALA A 427 -28.22 -1.41 15.09
C ALA A 427 -27.29 -0.37 14.42
N LEU A 428 -27.87 0.65 13.77
CA LEU A 428 -27.16 1.77 13.16
C LEU A 428 -26.96 2.97 14.12
N GLY A 429 -27.39 2.85 15.38
CA GLY A 429 -27.33 3.94 16.36
C GLY A 429 -28.14 5.16 15.93
N SER A 430 -27.62 6.35 16.23
CA SER A 430 -28.29 7.62 15.97
C SER A 430 -28.01 8.24 14.60
N VAL A 431 -26.99 7.76 13.87
CA VAL A 431 -26.60 8.31 12.57
C VAL A 431 -25.92 7.28 11.67
N LYS A 432 -26.18 7.36 10.36
CA LYS A 432 -25.39 6.70 9.31
C LYS A 432 -24.84 7.73 8.32
N PHE A 433 -23.62 7.53 7.86
CA PHE A 433 -22.89 8.38 6.92
C PHE A 433 -22.75 7.66 5.59
N MET A 434 -23.26 8.26 4.54
CA MET A 434 -23.54 7.58 3.28
C MET A 434 -22.57 8.04 2.20
N PHE A 435 -21.83 7.07 1.67
CA PHE A 435 -20.94 7.19 0.50
C PHE A 435 -21.30 6.08 -0.48
N PRO A 436 -22.27 6.30 -1.40
CA PRO A 436 -22.80 5.25 -2.28
C PRO A 436 -21.69 4.44 -2.97
N ASN A 437 -21.80 3.12 -2.95
CA ASN A 437 -20.80 2.20 -3.52
C ASN A 437 -21.44 0.85 -3.87
N GLN A 438 -20.73 0.06 -4.68
CA GLN A 438 -21.18 -1.25 -5.16
C GLN A 438 -21.27 -2.31 -4.06
N HIS A 439 -20.63 -2.09 -2.90
CA HIS A 439 -20.57 -3.04 -1.80
C HIS A 439 -21.68 -2.84 -0.74
N SER A 440 -22.51 -1.80 -0.87
CA SER A 440 -23.51 -1.41 0.13
C SER A 440 -22.91 -1.14 1.53
N ILE A 441 -21.67 -0.65 1.56
CA ILE A 441 -20.94 -0.31 2.79
C ILE A 441 -21.20 1.14 3.18
N TYR A 442 -21.26 1.43 4.49
CA TYR A 442 -21.39 2.78 5.03
C TYR A 442 -20.73 2.84 6.42
N ILE A 443 -20.48 4.07 6.90
CA ILE A 443 -20.02 4.34 8.26
C ILE A 443 -21.24 4.66 9.11
N HIS A 444 -21.33 4.19 10.34
CA HIS A 444 -22.49 4.44 11.18
C HIS A 444 -22.19 4.39 12.69
N ASP A 445 -23.15 4.86 13.47
CA ASP A 445 -23.16 4.76 14.93
C ASP A 445 -23.54 3.33 15.39
N THR A 446 -23.39 3.02 16.68
CA THR A 446 -23.84 1.74 17.24
C THR A 446 -24.18 1.83 18.72
N PRO A 447 -25.19 1.08 19.19
CA PRO A 447 -25.48 0.96 20.61
C PRO A 447 -24.42 0.11 21.34
N ALA A 448 -23.65 -0.72 20.63
CA ALA A 448 -22.65 -1.62 21.20
C ALA A 448 -21.32 -0.91 21.53
N ARG A 449 -21.37 0.14 22.35
CA ARG A 449 -20.23 1.02 22.67
C ARG A 449 -19.07 0.30 23.37
N ASN A 450 -19.37 -0.70 24.19
CA ASN A 450 -18.38 -1.49 24.91
C ASN A 450 -17.39 -2.24 23.99
N LEU A 451 -17.76 -2.46 22.71
CA LEU A 451 -16.88 -3.13 21.75
C LEU A 451 -15.70 -2.26 21.31
N PHE A 452 -15.76 -0.94 21.46
CA PHE A 452 -14.63 -0.05 21.14
C PHE A 452 -13.46 -0.20 22.12
N ALA A 453 -13.69 -0.75 23.32
CA ALA A 453 -12.64 -1.06 24.28
C ALA A 453 -11.85 -2.33 23.94
N GLN A 454 -12.29 -3.11 22.94
CA GLN A 454 -11.57 -4.30 22.48
C GLN A 454 -10.42 -3.90 21.55
N VAL A 455 -9.34 -4.68 21.59
CA VAL A 455 -8.19 -4.50 20.69
C VAL A 455 -8.51 -5.02 19.29
N ASP A 456 -9.02 -6.26 19.20
CA ASP A 456 -9.61 -6.78 17.97
C ASP A 456 -11.06 -6.27 17.85
N ARG A 457 -11.33 -5.44 16.84
CA ARG A 457 -12.64 -4.84 16.59
C ARG A 457 -13.28 -5.33 15.30
N SER A 458 -12.99 -6.58 14.90
CA SER A 458 -13.59 -7.23 13.73
C SER A 458 -14.98 -7.84 14.04
N PHE A 459 -15.94 -7.04 14.52
CA PHE A 459 -17.26 -7.54 14.98
C PHE A 459 -18.43 -7.34 14.01
N SER A 460 -18.23 -6.59 12.92
CA SER A 460 -19.30 -6.20 12.00
C SER A 460 -19.52 -7.23 10.87
N SER A 461 -20.51 -6.96 10.01
CA SER A 461 -20.78 -7.73 8.78
C SER A 461 -20.29 -7.03 7.51
N GLY A 462 -19.30 -6.13 7.63
CA GLY A 462 -18.71 -5.39 6.53
C GLY A 462 -18.73 -3.87 6.75
N CYS A 463 -19.85 -3.31 7.22
CA CYS A 463 -19.96 -1.87 7.49
C CYS A 463 -19.05 -1.41 8.64
N ILE A 464 -18.78 -0.10 8.69
CA ILE A 464 -17.87 0.50 9.65
C ILE A 464 -18.68 1.16 10.76
N ARG A 465 -18.40 0.82 12.01
CA ARG A 465 -19.00 1.52 13.18
C ARG A 465 -17.95 2.40 13.82
N ILE A 466 -18.30 3.59 14.26
CA ILE A 466 -17.33 4.54 14.86
C ILE A 466 -17.69 4.92 16.29
N SER A 467 -16.67 5.17 17.11
CA SER A 467 -16.83 5.47 18.55
C SER A 467 -17.36 6.88 18.80
N ARG A 468 -17.03 7.84 17.93
CA ARG A 468 -17.35 9.28 18.07
C ARG A 468 -18.19 9.84 16.91
N PRO A 469 -19.39 9.29 16.63
CA PRO A 469 -20.16 9.69 15.47
C PRO A 469 -20.74 11.10 15.57
N MET A 470 -21.13 11.56 16.77
CA MET A 470 -21.71 12.90 16.91
C MET A 470 -20.72 14.01 16.57
N GLU A 471 -19.46 13.83 16.96
CA GLU A 471 -18.39 14.78 16.62
C GLU A 471 -18.11 14.80 15.12
N LEU A 472 -18.21 13.64 14.45
CA LEU A 472 -18.14 13.60 12.99
C LEU A 472 -19.34 14.32 12.35
N VAL A 473 -20.56 14.22 12.90
CA VAL A 473 -21.72 14.99 12.40
C VAL A 473 -21.46 16.49 12.54
N GLU A 474 -20.99 16.94 13.71
CA GLU A 474 -20.70 18.36 13.96
C GLU A 474 -19.62 18.89 13.02
N TYR A 475 -18.57 18.09 12.80
CA TYR A 475 -17.51 18.41 11.84
C TYR A 475 -18.04 18.50 10.40
N LEU A 476 -18.84 17.53 9.95
CA LEU A 476 -19.35 17.49 8.56
C LEU A 476 -20.40 18.56 8.26
N LEU A 477 -21.05 19.11 9.29
CA LEU A 477 -22.08 20.14 9.15
C LEU A 477 -21.60 21.52 9.62
N SER A 478 -20.30 21.70 9.88
CA SER A 478 -19.75 22.92 10.48
C SER A 478 -19.98 24.19 9.65
N ASP A 479 -20.13 24.03 8.34
CA ASP A 479 -20.41 25.10 7.37
C ASP A 479 -21.91 25.45 7.28
N LYS A 480 -22.79 24.56 7.75
CA LYS A 480 -24.23 24.77 7.80
C LYS A 480 -24.65 25.32 9.17
N LYS A 481 -24.58 26.64 9.32
CA LYS A 481 -24.91 27.37 10.58
C LYS A 481 -26.25 27.00 11.21
N ASP A 482 -27.23 26.58 10.41
CA ASP A 482 -28.54 26.14 10.89
C ASP A 482 -28.52 24.78 11.61
N TRP A 483 -27.47 23.98 11.48
CA TRP A 483 -27.30 22.67 12.13
C TRP A 483 -26.46 22.78 13.40
N THR A 484 -27.02 23.44 14.42
CA THR A 484 -26.41 23.48 15.76
C THR A 484 -26.46 22.11 16.44
N THR A 485 -25.54 21.85 17.38
CA THR A 485 -25.54 20.63 18.22
C THR A 485 -26.92 20.36 18.85
N ASP A 486 -27.59 21.40 19.35
CA ASP A 486 -28.92 21.26 19.95
C ASP A 486 -29.98 20.84 18.94
N LYS A 487 -29.94 21.41 17.72
CA LYS A 487 -30.86 21.01 16.65
C LYS A 487 -30.62 19.56 16.25
N ILE A 488 -29.37 19.14 16.08
CA ILE A 488 -29.00 17.75 15.76
C ILE A 488 -29.57 16.79 16.81
N LYS A 489 -29.33 17.06 18.10
CA LYS A 489 -29.84 16.25 19.21
C LYS A 489 -31.37 16.18 19.23
N ARG A 490 -32.05 17.32 19.02
CA ARG A 490 -33.52 17.37 18.94
C ARG A 490 -34.04 16.57 17.75
N THR A 491 -33.42 16.68 16.57
CA THR A 491 -33.78 15.89 15.39
C THR A 491 -33.66 14.39 15.66
N ILE A 492 -32.59 13.95 16.31
CA ILE A 492 -32.43 12.54 16.70
C ILE A 492 -33.53 12.12 17.69
N ALA A 493 -33.80 12.95 18.70
CA ALA A 493 -34.80 12.67 19.74
C ALA A 493 -36.24 12.58 19.22
N LEU A 494 -36.55 13.26 18.11
CA LEU A 494 -37.86 13.14 17.44
C LEU A 494 -38.09 11.74 16.84
N GLY A 495 -37.04 10.92 16.68
CA GLY A 495 -37.14 9.54 16.20
C GLY A 495 -37.63 9.42 14.75
N LYS A 496 -37.57 10.51 13.98
CA LYS A 496 -37.92 10.55 12.56
C LYS A 496 -36.65 10.65 11.74
N GLU A 497 -36.51 9.74 10.78
CA GLU A 497 -35.37 9.71 9.87
C GLU A 497 -35.24 11.04 9.13
N GLN A 498 -34.05 11.65 9.18
CA GLN A 498 -33.76 12.91 8.52
C GLN A 498 -32.47 12.81 7.73
N THR A 499 -32.56 12.98 6.41
CA THR A 499 -31.40 13.03 5.51
C THR A 499 -30.86 14.46 5.39
N ILE A 500 -29.54 14.61 5.45
CA ILE A 500 -28.83 15.89 5.34
C ILE A 500 -27.70 15.72 4.33
N PHE A 501 -27.81 16.41 3.19
CA PHE A 501 -26.77 16.44 2.17
C PHE A 501 -25.64 17.37 2.58
N LEU A 502 -24.40 16.92 2.40
CA LEU A 502 -23.20 17.73 2.65
C LEU A 502 -23.13 18.86 1.62
N THR A 503 -22.62 20.03 2.04
CA THR A 503 -22.37 21.13 1.09
C THR A 503 -21.21 20.76 0.16
N SER A 504 -20.15 20.20 0.74
CA SER A 504 -18.98 19.68 0.02
C SER A 504 -18.93 18.17 0.21
N PRO A 505 -19.14 17.36 -0.84
CA PRO A 505 -18.92 15.93 -0.78
C PRO A 505 -17.48 15.61 -0.35
N LEU A 506 -17.30 14.53 0.41
CA LEU A 506 -16.03 14.22 1.06
C LEU A 506 -15.52 12.85 0.61
N PRO A 507 -14.34 12.72 -0.01
CA PRO A 507 -13.73 11.43 -0.33
C PRO A 507 -13.59 10.55 0.92
N VAL A 508 -13.83 9.25 0.77
CA VAL A 508 -13.70 8.22 1.79
C VAL A 508 -12.83 7.10 1.24
N HIS A 509 -11.70 6.84 1.88
CA HIS A 509 -10.74 5.80 1.52
C HIS A 509 -10.71 4.73 2.61
N LEU A 510 -11.22 3.54 2.30
CA LEU A 510 -11.09 2.37 3.17
C LEU A 510 -9.84 1.61 2.75
N LEU A 511 -8.81 1.62 3.58
CA LEU A 511 -7.49 1.06 3.30
C LEU A 511 -7.17 -0.09 4.25
N TYR A 512 -6.28 -0.99 3.84
CA TYR A 512 -5.81 -2.09 4.68
C TYR A 512 -4.29 -2.01 4.84
N MET A 513 -3.84 -1.24 5.84
CA MET A 513 -2.42 -1.05 6.13
C MET A 513 -2.07 -1.71 7.47
N THR A 514 -1.32 -2.81 7.43
CA THR A 514 -0.88 -3.56 8.63
C THR A 514 0.36 -2.96 9.28
N THR A 515 1.06 -2.08 8.57
CA THR A 515 2.30 -1.42 9.05
C THR A 515 2.35 0.02 8.57
N TRP A 516 2.77 0.94 9.44
CA TRP A 516 3.09 2.34 9.12
C TRP A 516 4.20 2.84 10.04
N ALA A 517 4.77 4.00 9.76
CA ALA A 517 5.81 4.58 10.61
C ALA A 517 5.56 6.06 10.89
N GLU A 518 6.00 6.48 12.08
CA GLU A 518 6.06 7.88 12.50
C GLU A 518 7.25 8.60 11.84
N ASP A 519 7.33 9.92 12.01
CA ASP A 519 8.37 10.75 11.37
C ASP A 519 9.80 10.39 11.75
N ASP A 520 9.97 9.87 12.97
CA ASP A 520 11.24 9.43 13.55
C ASP A 520 11.63 8.00 13.10
N GLY A 521 10.79 7.35 12.28
CA GLY A 521 10.99 5.98 11.82
C GLY A 521 10.46 4.91 12.78
N THR A 522 9.79 5.27 13.89
CA THR A 522 9.13 4.30 14.76
C THR A 522 8.03 3.58 13.99
N VAL A 523 8.20 2.27 13.80
CA VAL A 523 7.27 1.44 13.01
C VAL A 523 6.19 0.83 13.91
N HIS A 524 4.94 1.09 13.56
CA HIS A 524 3.76 0.47 14.15
C HIS A 524 3.34 -0.76 13.36
N PHE A 525 2.94 -1.82 14.08
CA PHE A 525 2.48 -3.07 13.47
C PHE A 525 1.09 -3.43 13.97
N ARG A 526 0.29 -4.02 13.08
CA ARG A 526 -1.02 -4.57 13.39
C ARG A 526 -1.11 -6.01 12.90
N LYS A 527 -1.96 -6.77 13.58
CA LYS A 527 -2.31 -8.12 13.17
C LYS A 527 -2.94 -8.07 11.78
N ASP A 528 -2.51 -8.96 10.89
CA ASP A 528 -3.13 -9.16 9.59
C ASP A 528 -4.45 -9.94 9.73
N ILE A 529 -5.50 -9.26 10.22
CA ILE A 529 -6.80 -9.86 10.59
C ILE A 529 -7.53 -10.58 9.44
N TYR A 530 -7.18 -10.26 8.19
CA TYR A 530 -7.75 -10.86 6.97
C TYR A 530 -6.76 -11.74 6.19
N ASN A 531 -5.54 -11.96 6.70
CA ASN A 531 -4.48 -12.78 6.09
C ASN A 531 -4.14 -12.34 4.65
N ARG A 532 -3.97 -11.03 4.43
CA ARG A 532 -3.68 -10.44 3.11
C ARG A 532 -2.20 -10.20 2.85
N ASP A 533 -1.36 -10.13 3.88
CA ASP A 533 0.07 -9.84 3.75
C ASP A 533 0.82 -10.99 3.07
N GLN A 534 0.51 -12.25 3.43
CA GLN A 534 1.23 -13.41 2.90
C GLN A 534 1.08 -13.58 1.38
N SER A 535 -0.12 -13.34 0.83
CA SER A 535 -0.36 -13.41 -0.62
C SER A 535 0.50 -12.38 -1.36
N LEU A 536 0.55 -11.16 -0.83
CA LEU A 536 1.35 -10.06 -1.37
C LEU A 536 2.84 -10.35 -1.28
N LEU A 537 3.33 -10.83 -0.15
CA LEU A 537 4.72 -11.20 0.03
C LEU A 537 5.16 -12.31 -0.93
N ASN A 538 4.30 -13.29 -1.17
CA ASN A 538 4.58 -14.35 -2.14
C ASN A 538 4.71 -13.77 -3.56
N ALA A 539 3.85 -12.82 -3.94
CA ALA A 539 3.93 -12.14 -5.24
C ALA A 539 5.19 -11.26 -5.35
N LEU A 540 5.55 -10.50 -4.30
CA LEU A 540 6.75 -9.66 -4.27
C LEU A 540 8.06 -10.43 -4.40
N ARG A 541 8.10 -11.68 -3.91
CA ARG A 541 9.27 -12.57 -4.00
C ARG A 541 9.43 -13.22 -5.38
N GLN A 542 8.40 -13.19 -6.21
CA GLN A 542 8.53 -13.66 -7.59
C GLN A 542 9.37 -12.68 -8.39
N HIS A 543 10.08 -13.21 -9.39
CA HIS A 543 10.67 -12.36 -10.41
C HIS A 543 9.56 -11.60 -11.13
N PRO A 544 9.83 -10.36 -11.60
CA PRO A 544 8.85 -9.59 -12.34
C PRO A 544 8.34 -10.40 -13.56
N PRO A 545 7.03 -10.33 -13.87
CA PRO A 545 6.47 -11.00 -15.04
C PRO A 545 7.01 -10.37 -16.34
N LYS A 546 6.98 -11.11 -17.45
CA LYS A 546 7.36 -10.56 -18.76
C LYS A 546 6.32 -9.55 -19.26
N GLU A 547 6.72 -8.58 -20.08
CA GLU A 547 5.81 -7.59 -20.71
C GLU A 547 4.62 -8.26 -21.43
N THR A 548 4.86 -9.37 -22.13
CA THR A 548 3.83 -10.18 -22.82
C THR A 548 2.83 -10.85 -21.88
N GLU A 549 3.20 -11.11 -20.62
CA GLU A 549 2.31 -11.63 -19.58
C GLU A 549 1.52 -10.51 -18.88
N PHE A 550 2.06 -9.28 -18.89
CA PHE A 550 1.44 -8.10 -18.30
C PHE A 550 0.33 -7.47 -19.17
N ILE A 551 0.48 -7.52 -20.49
CA ILE A 551 -0.55 -7.02 -21.43
C ILE A 551 -1.75 -7.99 -21.48
N GLY A 552 -1.51 -9.30 -21.35
CA GLY A 552 -2.56 -10.33 -21.39
C GLY A 552 -3.52 -10.34 -20.19
N SER A 553 -3.11 -9.77 -19.04
CA SER A 553 -3.93 -9.71 -17.82
C SER A 553 -4.83 -8.46 -17.74
N ARG A 554 -4.49 -7.38 -18.45
CA ARG A 554 -5.31 -6.14 -18.51
C ARG A 554 -6.33 -6.13 -19.66
N GLY A 555 -6.28 -7.12 -20.56
CA GLY A 555 -7.13 -7.23 -21.75
C GLY A 555 -8.30 -8.21 -21.64
N LYS A 556 -8.70 -8.66 -20.44
CA LYS A 556 -9.85 -9.56 -20.24
C LYS A 556 -10.84 -9.05 -19.22
#